data_AF-A0AAE3GLA3-F1
#
_entry.id   AF-A0AAE3GLA3-F1
#
_cell.length_a   1.000
_cell.length_b   1.000
_cell.length_c   1.000
_cell.angle_alpha   90.00
_cell.angle_beta   90.00
_cell.angle_gamma   90.00
#
_symmetry.space_group_name_H-M   'P 1'
#
loop_
_entity.id
_entity.type
_entity.pdbx_description
1 polymer ?
#
loop_
_entity_poly.entity_id
_entity_poly.type
_entity_poly.pdbx_seq_one_letter_code
_entity_poly.pdbx_strand_id
1 'polypeptide(L)'
;MLSYDNLYNAPVDQLKSAVDEWTEMIGKLQPLGGELRDSVRGPLSGWTGKDAKAATEFIDKTGKEFEDAVKEATGIRDILSEAHDRFRTQRDELHRIAGQDAPAQGLQVDSAGKVTLKQEVREDDQSTWRGKGSFDEAVADAKQAIAVMAKRIERARANATEADDTAAWALHVNLGGQQHNFVAPKHTTLAQAWQAGSENNFADAQNYIFNEMIKNMNSKDIAEMREKWDSWNPIEKAQAIKEWYDKVKSNGPWDHKPILEDRYGMETKNEYDLKVPGQNKKVSYDIWSNIHYGYVGRSAGFPSELLERAATMDIPGVGRTDEGDKMTVRLGIELYEKYGPNLTKEQFQQEVDRTIQEMERKKAPQVKSW
;
A
#
# COMPACT_ATOMS: atom_id res chain seq x y z
N MET A 1 -2.61 -3.84 8.83
CA MET A 1 -2.95 -2.45 9.17
C MET A 1 -2.98 -2.24 10.68
N LEU A 2 -2.37 -1.16 11.17
CA LEU A 2 -2.42 -0.72 12.57
C LEU A 2 -3.86 -0.51 13.04
N SER A 3 -4.18 -0.88 14.27
CA SER A 3 -5.51 -0.63 14.85
C SER A 3 -5.69 0.86 15.15
N TYR A 4 -6.94 1.32 15.21
CA TYR A 4 -7.26 2.68 15.65
C TYR A 4 -6.66 2.97 17.03
N ASP A 5 -6.89 2.06 17.99
CA ASP A 5 -6.43 2.20 19.37
C ASP A 5 -4.91 2.35 19.47
N ASN A 6 -4.15 1.51 18.75
CA ASN A 6 -2.69 1.59 18.75
C ASN A 6 -2.19 2.92 18.18
N LEU A 7 -2.80 3.41 17.08
CA LEU A 7 -2.39 4.65 16.45
C LEU A 7 -2.82 5.88 17.25
N TYR A 8 -4.03 5.87 17.80
CA TYR A 8 -4.56 6.94 18.66
C TYR A 8 -3.67 7.12 19.90
N ASN A 9 -3.25 6.01 20.52
CA ASN A 9 -2.40 6.03 21.70
C ASN A 9 -0.89 5.92 21.38
N ALA A 10 -0.49 6.13 20.12
CA ALA A 10 0.89 5.94 19.70
C ALA A 10 1.85 6.83 20.53
N PRO A 11 2.93 6.27 21.10
CA PRO A 11 3.87 6.99 21.96
C PRO A 11 4.88 7.79 21.13
N VAL A 12 4.41 8.69 20.26
CA VAL A 12 5.27 9.41 19.30
C VAL A 12 6.32 10.27 19.99
N ASP A 13 6.07 10.73 21.22
CA ASP A 13 7.04 11.50 22.01
C ASP A 13 8.23 10.62 22.47
N GLN A 14 8.01 9.32 22.69
CA GLN A 14 9.10 8.38 22.98
C GLN A 14 9.94 8.13 21.71
N LEU A 15 9.30 8.00 20.55
CA LEU A 15 10.01 7.88 19.28
C LEU A 15 10.81 9.16 18.97
N LYS A 16 10.26 10.34 19.26
CA LYS A 16 10.99 11.61 19.17
C LYS A 16 12.22 11.63 20.09
N SER A 17 12.07 11.17 21.33
CA SER A 17 13.17 11.08 22.29
C SER A 17 14.28 10.16 21.77
N ALA A 18 13.92 9.01 21.19
CA ALA A 18 14.89 8.13 20.54
C ALA A 18 15.63 8.82 19.38
N VAL A 19 14.93 9.57 18.52
CA VAL A 19 15.54 10.36 17.43
C VAL A 19 16.53 11.40 17.97
N ASP A 20 16.21 12.03 19.10
CA ASP A 20 17.09 13.00 19.77
C ASP A 20 18.33 12.33 20.35
N GLU A 21 18.19 11.18 21.01
CA GLU A 21 19.30 10.38 21.53
C GLU A 21 20.25 9.92 20.41
N TRP A 22 19.70 9.44 19.28
CA TRP A 22 20.50 9.12 18.09
C TRP A 22 21.25 10.34 17.57
N THR A 23 20.60 11.50 17.53
CA THR A 23 21.22 12.75 17.09
C THR A 23 22.37 13.17 18.01
N GLU A 24 22.20 13.05 19.32
CA GLU A 24 23.25 13.33 20.30
C GLU A 24 24.44 12.36 20.14
N MET A 25 24.17 11.06 19.98
CA MET A 25 25.20 10.05 19.77
C MET A 25 26.00 10.31 18.48
N ILE A 26 25.32 10.65 17.37
CA ILE A 26 25.98 11.03 16.11
C ILE A 26 26.93 12.21 16.35
N GLY A 27 26.47 13.25 17.08
CA GLY A 27 27.28 14.41 17.41
C GLY A 27 28.54 14.07 18.21
N LYS A 28 28.46 13.09 19.12
CA LYS A 28 29.60 12.58 19.90
C LYS A 28 30.57 11.74 19.06
N LEU A 29 30.07 10.96 18.10
CA LEU A 29 30.88 10.09 17.25
C LEU A 29 31.60 10.83 16.13
N GLN A 30 30.95 11.85 15.56
CA GLN A 30 31.43 12.61 14.40
C GLN A 30 32.89 13.12 14.52
N PRO A 31 33.34 13.72 15.63
CA PRO A 31 34.71 14.24 15.71
C PRO A 31 35.77 13.14 15.90
N LEU A 32 35.43 11.97 16.44
CA LEU A 32 36.40 10.97 16.92
C LEU A 32 37.37 10.49 15.82
N GLY A 33 36.88 10.27 14.60
CA GLY A 33 37.72 9.83 13.49
C GLY A 33 38.74 10.89 13.06
N GLY A 34 38.36 12.18 13.11
CA GLY A 34 39.26 13.30 12.86
C GLY A 34 40.24 13.51 14.00
N GLU A 35 39.75 13.55 15.23
CA GLU A 35 40.57 13.72 16.44
C GLU A 35 41.64 12.63 16.58
N LEU A 36 41.31 11.38 16.23
CA LEU A 36 42.28 10.28 16.20
C LEU A 36 43.41 10.56 15.20
N ARG A 37 43.10 11.05 14.00
CA ARG A 37 44.12 11.38 12.99
C ARG A 37 44.94 12.60 13.40
N ASP A 38 44.30 13.62 13.94
CA ASP A 38 44.98 14.88 14.26
C ASP A 38 45.83 14.74 15.54
N SER A 39 45.27 14.15 16.59
CA SER A 39 45.89 14.11 17.93
C SER A 39 46.82 12.92 18.13
N VAL A 40 46.66 11.83 17.37
CA VAL A 40 47.54 10.65 17.48
C VAL A 40 48.46 10.53 16.28
N ARG A 41 47.92 10.52 15.04
CA ARG A 41 48.76 10.36 13.85
C ARG A 41 49.59 11.62 13.55
N GLY A 42 49.06 12.82 13.77
CA GLY A 42 49.78 14.08 13.57
C GLY A 42 51.14 14.13 14.29
N PRO A 43 51.20 13.89 15.62
CA PRO A 43 52.44 13.83 16.38
C PRO A 43 53.42 12.74 15.94
N LEU A 44 52.92 11.67 15.30
CA LEU A 44 53.74 10.55 14.83
C LEU A 44 54.34 10.78 13.42
N SER A 45 54.09 11.92 12.78
CA SER A 45 54.52 12.21 11.40
C SER A 45 56.03 12.10 11.14
N GLY A 46 56.87 12.27 12.18
CA GLY A 46 58.32 12.08 12.08
C GLY A 46 58.79 10.62 12.20
N TRP A 47 57.91 9.70 12.61
CA TRP A 47 58.24 8.28 12.76
C TRP A 47 58.16 7.55 11.42
N THR A 48 59.22 6.83 11.05
CA THR A 48 59.32 6.15 9.74
C THR A 48 59.75 4.69 9.89
N GLY A 49 59.50 3.89 8.86
CA GLY A 49 59.79 2.46 8.84
C GLY A 49 58.54 1.59 8.73
N LYS A 50 58.73 0.27 8.75
CA LYS A 50 57.63 -0.70 8.54
C LYS A 50 56.58 -0.64 9.65
N ASP A 51 57.00 -0.49 10.90
CA ASP A 51 56.10 -0.40 12.05
C ASP A 51 55.31 0.91 12.05
N ALA A 52 55.95 2.03 11.68
CA ALA A 52 55.28 3.32 11.51
C ALA A 52 54.18 3.25 10.45
N LYS A 53 54.45 2.58 9.32
CA LYS A 53 53.47 2.36 8.26
C LYS A 53 52.28 1.55 8.77
N ALA A 54 52.53 0.42 9.44
CA ALA A 54 51.47 -0.44 9.97
C ALA A 54 50.60 0.28 10.99
N ALA A 55 51.20 1.04 11.92
CA ALA A 55 50.47 1.85 12.89
C ALA A 55 49.62 2.93 12.21
N THR A 56 50.17 3.60 11.20
CA THR A 56 49.46 4.64 10.46
C THR A 56 48.25 4.08 9.70
N GLU A 57 48.41 2.95 9.02
CA GLU A 57 47.31 2.26 8.32
C GLU A 57 46.21 1.81 9.30
N PHE A 58 46.59 1.31 10.47
CA PHE A 58 45.65 0.94 11.52
C PHE A 58 44.85 2.16 12.04
N ILE A 59 45.53 3.27 12.30
CA ILE A 59 44.90 4.52 12.74
C ILE A 59 43.95 5.06 11.66
N ASP A 60 44.39 5.11 10.41
CA ASP A 60 43.58 5.59 9.29
C ASP A 60 42.33 4.72 9.09
N LYS A 61 42.48 3.39 9.20
CA LYS A 61 41.34 2.45 9.15
C LYS A 61 40.39 2.67 10.31
N THR A 62 40.88 2.78 11.54
CA THR A 62 40.05 3.03 12.72
C THR A 62 39.30 4.36 12.61
N GLY A 63 39.96 5.41 12.13
CA GLY A 63 39.31 6.69 11.87
C GLY A 63 38.19 6.58 10.83
N LYS A 64 38.36 5.74 9.82
CA LYS A 64 37.32 5.46 8.82
C LYS A 64 36.14 4.68 9.42
N GLU A 65 36.37 3.72 10.30
CA GLU A 65 35.29 3.00 11.00
C GLU A 65 34.38 3.97 11.77
N PHE A 66 34.93 5.02 12.41
CA PHE A 66 34.13 6.06 13.04
C PHE A 66 33.28 6.85 12.03
N GLU A 67 33.84 7.20 10.86
CA GLU A 67 33.08 7.88 9.81
C GLU A 67 31.94 7.01 9.25
N ASP A 68 32.19 5.72 9.06
CA ASP A 68 31.18 4.80 8.55
C ASP A 68 30.09 4.53 9.61
N ALA A 69 30.46 4.44 10.90
CA ALA A 69 29.50 4.40 12.01
C ALA A 69 28.60 5.64 12.06
N VAL A 70 29.17 6.84 11.83
CA VAL A 70 28.39 8.09 11.75
C VAL A 70 27.38 8.06 10.61
N LYS A 71 27.77 7.53 9.43
CA LYS A 71 26.85 7.41 8.29
C LYS A 71 25.70 6.45 8.58
N GLU A 72 26.00 5.28 9.14
CA GLU A 72 24.99 4.27 9.48
C GLU A 72 24.01 4.82 10.53
N ALA A 73 24.53 5.40 11.61
CA ALA A 73 23.73 6.03 12.65
C ALA A 73 22.84 7.16 12.10
N THR A 74 23.38 7.97 11.19
CA THR A 74 22.62 9.03 10.50
C THR A 74 21.44 8.46 9.71
N GLY A 75 21.67 7.39 8.93
CA GLY A 75 20.59 6.74 8.18
C GLY A 75 19.48 6.17 9.07
N ILE A 76 19.84 5.55 10.20
CA ILE A 76 18.86 5.06 11.19
C ILE A 76 18.05 6.23 11.76
N ARG A 77 18.74 7.28 12.22
CA ARG A 77 18.11 8.48 12.79
C ARG A 77 17.15 9.15 11.81
N ASP A 78 17.55 9.31 10.55
CA ASP A 78 16.74 9.96 9.52
C ASP A 78 15.45 9.17 9.24
N ILE A 79 15.54 7.83 9.10
CA ILE A 79 14.36 6.96 8.93
C ILE A 79 13.41 7.05 10.14
N LEU A 80 13.95 6.98 11.36
CA LEU A 80 13.15 7.11 12.58
C LEU A 80 12.48 8.48 12.69
N SER A 81 13.18 9.54 12.28
CA SER A 81 12.66 10.91 12.27
C SER A 81 11.49 11.09 11.29
N GLU A 82 11.62 10.57 10.07
CA GLU A 82 10.52 10.62 9.10
C GLU A 82 9.33 9.76 9.54
N ALA A 83 9.58 8.58 10.10
CA ALA A 83 8.53 7.72 10.64
C ALA A 83 7.78 8.41 11.80
N HIS A 84 8.53 9.06 12.71
CA HIS A 84 7.96 9.89 13.78
C HIS A 84 6.98 10.93 13.23
N ASP A 85 7.40 11.71 12.24
CA ASP A 85 6.56 12.79 11.70
C ASP A 85 5.28 12.25 11.05
N ARG A 86 5.38 11.11 10.35
CA ARG A 86 4.22 10.42 9.76
C ARG A 86 3.26 9.93 10.85
N PHE A 87 3.76 9.22 11.87
CA PHE A 87 2.92 8.72 12.97
C PHE A 87 2.24 9.85 13.74
N ARG A 88 3.01 10.88 14.11
CA ARG A 88 2.49 12.06 14.81
C ARG A 88 1.36 12.70 14.02
N THR A 89 1.57 12.93 12.73
CA THR A 89 0.54 13.53 11.85
C THR A 89 -0.74 12.70 11.83
N GLN A 90 -0.66 11.37 11.70
CA GLN A 90 -1.86 10.53 11.64
C GLN A 90 -2.54 10.39 13.01
N ARG A 91 -1.80 10.29 14.10
CA ARG A 91 -2.36 10.30 15.46
C ARG A 91 -3.10 11.60 15.74
N ASP A 92 -2.48 12.74 15.43
CA ASP A 92 -3.07 14.05 15.65
C ASP A 92 -4.36 14.22 14.80
N GLU A 93 -4.40 13.62 13.60
CA GLU A 93 -5.62 13.53 12.78
C GLU A 93 -6.73 12.70 13.45
N LEU A 94 -6.41 11.53 14.03
CA LEU A 94 -7.39 10.73 14.76
C LEU A 94 -7.93 11.47 15.99
N HIS A 95 -7.05 12.16 16.73
CA HIS A 95 -7.44 13.03 17.85
C HIS A 95 -8.40 14.13 17.41
N ARG A 96 -8.12 14.78 16.27
CA ARG A 96 -8.97 15.84 15.71
C ARG A 96 -10.33 15.31 15.25
N ILE A 97 -10.36 14.15 14.58
CA ILE A 97 -11.62 13.51 14.15
C ILE A 97 -12.49 13.20 15.37
N ALA A 98 -11.93 12.51 16.37
CA ALA A 98 -12.70 12.05 17.53
C ALA A 98 -13.09 13.19 18.49
N GLY A 99 -12.20 14.16 18.69
CA GLY A 99 -12.39 15.24 19.66
C GLY A 99 -13.13 16.47 19.12
N GLN A 100 -13.11 16.69 17.80
CA GLN A 100 -13.61 17.94 17.20
C GLN A 100 -14.59 17.68 16.05
N ASP A 101 -14.12 17.03 14.97
CA ASP A 101 -14.88 17.03 13.70
C ASP A 101 -16.14 16.14 13.76
N ALA A 102 -16.01 14.92 14.30
CA ALA A 102 -17.16 14.03 14.47
C ALA A 102 -18.17 14.63 15.47
N PRO A 103 -17.75 15.10 16.67
CA PRO A 103 -18.64 15.81 17.60
C PRO A 103 -19.38 17.01 17.01
N ALA A 104 -18.70 17.82 16.18
CA ALA A 104 -19.31 18.98 15.52
C ALA A 104 -20.46 18.60 14.57
N GLN A 105 -20.49 17.35 14.10
CA GLN A 105 -21.56 16.81 13.27
C GLN A 105 -22.56 15.95 14.05
N GLY A 106 -22.51 15.91 15.38
CA GLY A 106 -23.37 15.04 16.18
C GLY A 106 -22.99 13.55 16.10
N LEU A 107 -21.75 13.25 15.70
CA LEU A 107 -21.18 11.91 15.65
C LEU A 107 -20.27 11.66 16.86
N GLN A 108 -19.99 10.39 17.11
CA GLN A 108 -19.00 9.93 18.08
C GLN A 108 -18.15 8.81 17.47
N VAL A 109 -16.93 8.68 17.99
CA VAL A 109 -15.98 7.64 17.61
C VAL A 109 -15.71 6.80 18.86
N ASP A 110 -15.85 5.48 18.78
CA ASP A 110 -15.54 4.59 19.89
C ASP A 110 -14.03 4.23 19.94
N SER A 111 -13.63 3.44 20.92
CA SER A 111 -12.23 3.02 21.10
C SER A 111 -11.72 2.11 19.98
N ALA A 112 -12.60 1.54 19.16
CA ALA A 112 -12.21 0.77 17.97
C ALA A 112 -12.13 1.64 16.71
N GLY A 113 -12.45 2.94 16.80
CA GLY A 113 -12.50 3.85 15.66
C GLY A 113 -13.84 3.81 14.91
N LYS A 114 -14.87 3.13 15.42
CA LYS A 114 -16.17 3.06 14.76
C LYS A 114 -16.91 4.37 14.95
N VAL A 115 -17.34 4.96 13.82
CA VAL A 115 -18.12 6.18 13.81
C VAL A 115 -19.61 5.86 13.91
N THR A 116 -20.30 6.48 14.85
CA THR A 116 -21.75 6.36 15.04
C THR A 116 -22.38 7.72 15.32
N LEU A 117 -23.71 7.82 15.21
CA LEU A 117 -24.44 8.98 15.71
C LEU A 117 -24.39 9.03 17.24
N LYS A 118 -24.31 10.23 17.82
CA LYS A 118 -24.58 10.44 19.25
C LYS A 118 -26.06 10.23 19.59
N GLN A 119 -26.93 10.59 18.66
CA GLN A 119 -28.38 10.44 18.76
C GLN A 119 -28.91 9.88 17.44
N GLU A 120 -29.63 8.75 17.51
CA GLU A 120 -30.20 8.12 16.31
C GLU A 120 -31.26 9.03 15.66
N VAL A 121 -31.32 8.99 14.33
CA VAL A 121 -32.36 9.67 13.55
C VAL A 121 -33.65 8.85 13.66
N ARG A 122 -34.73 9.49 14.12
CA ARG A 122 -36.03 8.87 14.38
C ARG A 122 -37.11 9.48 13.51
N GLU A 123 -37.92 8.64 12.87
CA GLU A 123 -39.02 9.09 12.00
C GLU A 123 -40.10 9.87 12.78
N ASP A 124 -40.32 9.50 14.04
CA ASP A 124 -41.32 10.09 14.93
C ASP A 124 -40.85 11.35 15.67
N ASP A 125 -39.59 11.77 15.51
CA ASP A 125 -39.00 12.91 16.21
C ASP A 125 -38.13 13.78 15.29
N GLN A 126 -38.74 14.85 14.76
CA GLN A 126 -38.09 15.81 13.87
C GLN A 126 -36.89 16.53 14.52
N SER A 127 -36.80 16.60 15.86
CA SER A 127 -35.65 17.21 16.53
C SER A 127 -34.35 16.42 16.28
N THR A 128 -34.47 15.11 16.00
CA THR A 128 -33.34 14.23 15.65
C THR A 128 -32.86 14.40 14.20
N TRP A 129 -33.58 15.16 13.37
CA TRP A 129 -33.29 15.27 11.94
C TRP A 129 -32.14 16.23 11.62
N ARG A 130 -31.49 16.82 12.63
CA ARG A 130 -30.29 17.67 12.46
C ARG A 130 -30.52 18.82 11.46
N GLY A 131 -31.74 19.38 11.48
CA GLY A 131 -32.15 20.50 10.62
C GLY A 131 -32.55 20.12 9.20
N LYS A 132 -32.71 18.83 8.87
CA LYS A 132 -33.20 18.38 7.55
C LYS A 132 -34.72 18.46 7.43
N GLY A 133 -35.21 18.56 6.19
CA GLY A 133 -36.62 18.78 5.89
C GLY A 133 -37.46 17.50 5.88
N SER A 134 -36.82 16.32 5.81
CA SER A 134 -37.49 15.02 5.82
C SER A 134 -36.65 13.96 6.55
N PHE A 135 -37.31 12.87 6.99
CA PHE A 135 -36.64 11.72 7.60
C PHE A 135 -35.62 11.08 6.64
N ASP A 136 -35.98 10.86 5.37
CA ASP A 136 -35.08 10.27 4.38
C ASP A 136 -33.82 11.11 4.15
N GLU A 137 -33.97 12.44 4.09
CA GLU A 137 -32.84 13.38 3.98
C GLU A 137 -31.95 13.33 5.22
N ALA A 138 -32.53 13.26 6.43
CA ALA A 138 -31.80 13.14 7.68
C ALA A 138 -30.99 11.85 7.78
N VAL A 139 -31.58 10.72 7.37
CA VAL A 139 -30.90 9.41 7.33
C VAL A 139 -29.78 9.40 6.29
N ALA A 140 -30.02 9.95 5.10
CA ALA A 140 -29.00 10.03 4.05
C ALA A 140 -27.81 10.92 4.47
N ASP A 141 -28.08 12.09 5.06
CA ASP A 141 -27.06 12.99 5.59
C ASP A 141 -26.23 12.32 6.70
N ALA A 142 -26.89 11.65 7.66
CA ALA A 142 -26.20 10.93 8.73
C ALA A 142 -25.29 9.82 8.20
N LYS A 143 -25.77 9.01 7.24
CA LYS A 143 -24.96 7.97 6.59
C LYS A 143 -23.75 8.55 5.88
N GLN A 144 -23.93 9.66 5.16
CA GLN A 144 -22.84 10.33 4.45
C GLN A 144 -21.80 10.89 5.44
N ALA A 145 -22.24 11.54 6.52
CA ALA A 145 -21.36 12.09 7.54
C ALA A 145 -20.52 11.00 8.24
N ILE A 146 -21.16 9.86 8.58
CA ILE A 146 -20.47 8.68 9.12
C ILE A 146 -19.42 8.16 8.14
N ALA A 147 -19.80 7.97 6.87
CA ALA A 147 -18.89 7.45 5.84
C ALA A 147 -17.66 8.34 5.64
N VAL A 148 -17.85 9.67 5.64
CA VAL A 148 -16.75 10.64 5.52
C VAL A 148 -15.75 10.52 6.69
N MET A 149 -16.23 10.45 7.92
CA MET A 149 -15.34 10.33 9.09
C MET A 149 -14.67 8.97 9.16
N ALA A 150 -15.40 7.89 8.89
CA ALA A 150 -14.84 6.54 8.84
C ALA A 150 -13.71 6.45 7.80
N LYS A 151 -13.92 7.01 6.60
CA LYS A 151 -12.89 7.04 5.55
C LYS A 151 -11.62 7.81 6.00
N ARG A 152 -11.78 8.92 6.72
CA ARG A 152 -10.65 9.69 7.25
C ARG A 152 -9.86 8.91 8.32
N ILE A 153 -10.55 8.18 9.18
CA ILE A 153 -9.93 7.30 10.18
C ILE A 153 -9.12 6.19 9.50
N GLU A 154 -9.73 5.48 8.53
CA GLU A 154 -9.03 4.43 7.79
C GLU A 154 -7.82 4.97 7.03
N ARG A 155 -7.94 6.15 6.41
CA ARG A 155 -6.80 6.80 5.74
C ARG A 155 -5.64 7.08 6.69
N ALA A 156 -5.93 7.55 7.90
CA ALA A 156 -4.90 7.79 8.91
C ALA A 156 -4.22 6.48 9.35
N ARG A 157 -4.99 5.40 9.54
CA ARG A 157 -4.48 4.06 9.89
C ARG A 157 -3.62 3.46 8.77
N ALA A 158 -4.04 3.57 7.52
CA ALA A 158 -3.30 3.11 6.35
C ALA A 158 -1.98 3.87 6.20
N ASN A 159 -2.01 5.21 6.32
CA ASN A 159 -0.82 6.06 6.26
C ASN A 159 0.24 5.71 7.30
N ALA A 160 -0.21 5.42 8.53
CA ALA A 160 0.67 5.01 9.60
C ALA A 160 1.23 3.60 9.36
N THR A 161 0.40 2.66 8.90
CA THR A 161 0.84 1.29 8.59
C THR A 161 1.92 1.28 7.52
N GLU A 162 1.74 2.05 6.45
CA GLU A 162 2.74 2.19 5.40
C GLU A 162 4.07 2.74 5.93
N ALA A 163 4.01 3.79 6.77
CA ALA A 163 5.19 4.37 7.37
C ALA A 163 5.91 3.36 8.28
N ASP A 164 5.17 2.56 9.03
CA ASP A 164 5.68 1.47 9.87
C ASP A 164 6.39 0.40 9.03
N ASP A 165 5.70 -0.15 8.03
CA ASP A 165 6.23 -1.20 7.16
C ASP A 165 7.47 -0.71 6.39
N THR A 166 7.43 0.52 5.86
CA THR A 166 8.53 1.13 5.12
C THR A 166 9.73 1.40 6.03
N ALA A 167 9.49 1.90 7.24
CA ALA A 167 10.56 2.16 8.21
C ALA A 167 11.20 0.85 8.68
N ALA A 168 10.39 -0.16 9.03
CA ALA A 168 10.89 -1.47 9.45
C ALA A 168 11.76 -2.11 8.37
N TRP A 169 11.32 -2.06 7.11
CA TRP A 169 12.09 -2.56 5.98
C TRP A 169 13.38 -1.75 5.77
N ALA A 170 13.30 -0.42 5.76
CA ALA A 170 14.46 0.45 5.57
C ALA A 170 15.52 0.23 6.66
N LEU A 171 15.12 0.13 7.92
CA LEU A 171 16.01 -0.17 9.04
C LEU A 171 16.68 -1.54 8.87
N HIS A 172 15.91 -2.58 8.50
CA HIS A 172 16.46 -3.90 8.25
C HIS A 172 17.50 -3.89 7.11
N VAL A 173 17.21 -3.20 6.01
CA VAL A 173 18.09 -3.12 4.84
C VAL A 173 19.34 -2.28 5.11
N ASN A 174 19.21 -1.20 5.88
CA ASN A 174 20.33 -0.32 6.25
C ASN A 174 21.36 -1.03 7.13
N LEU A 175 20.92 -1.94 8.00
CA LEU A 175 21.83 -2.74 8.83
C LEU A 175 22.64 -3.77 8.02
N GLY A 176 22.26 -4.04 6.76
CA GLY A 176 23.10 -4.72 5.76
C GLY A 176 23.59 -6.14 6.07
N GLY A 177 23.20 -6.74 7.19
CA GLY A 177 23.58 -8.09 7.63
C GLY A 177 25.07 -8.26 8.00
N GLN A 178 25.83 -7.16 8.12
CA GLN A 178 27.27 -7.19 8.43
C GLN A 178 27.46 -7.23 9.95
N GLN A 179 27.97 -8.34 10.49
CA GLN A 179 28.13 -8.50 11.96
C GLN A 179 29.33 -7.77 12.56
N HIS A 180 30.29 -7.35 11.74
CA HIS A 180 31.61 -6.89 12.20
C HIS A 180 32.10 -5.61 11.52
N ASN A 181 31.21 -4.87 10.84
CA ASN A 181 31.60 -3.65 10.13
C ASN A 181 30.43 -2.68 10.04
N PHE A 182 30.72 -1.37 10.09
CA PHE A 182 29.73 -0.34 9.81
C PHE A 182 29.63 -0.10 8.30
N VAL A 183 28.42 0.12 7.81
CA VAL A 183 28.18 0.34 6.37
C VAL A 183 27.33 1.57 6.14
N ALA A 184 27.63 2.30 5.07
CA ALA A 184 26.80 3.41 4.65
C ALA A 184 25.35 2.92 4.40
N PRO A 185 24.33 3.66 4.86
CA PRO A 185 22.94 3.26 4.70
C PRO A 185 22.56 3.20 3.21
N LYS A 186 21.73 2.22 2.85
CA LYS A 186 21.22 2.07 1.48
C LYS A 186 20.07 3.03 1.19
N HIS A 187 19.28 3.38 2.20
CA HIS A 187 18.17 4.30 2.11
C HIS A 187 18.25 5.31 3.25
N THR A 188 18.25 6.60 2.93
CA THR A 188 18.30 7.67 3.94
C THR A 188 16.97 8.40 4.10
N THR A 189 15.96 8.04 3.31
CA THR A 189 14.59 8.59 3.40
C THR A 189 13.55 7.48 3.20
N LEU A 190 12.35 7.67 3.76
CA LEU A 190 11.23 6.75 3.53
C LEU A 190 10.82 6.75 2.05
N ALA A 191 11.00 7.84 1.32
CA ALA A 191 10.68 7.90 -0.11
C ALA A 191 11.59 6.99 -0.96
N GLN A 192 12.90 6.97 -0.69
CA GLN A 192 13.84 6.06 -1.35
C GLN A 192 13.54 4.61 -1.01
N ALA A 193 13.24 4.33 0.27
CA ALA A 193 12.86 3.00 0.72
C ALA A 193 11.55 2.53 0.07
N TRP A 194 10.56 3.44 -0.01
CA TRP A 194 9.29 3.20 -0.67
C TRP A 194 9.44 2.84 -2.14
N GLN A 195 10.32 3.54 -2.88
CA GLN A 195 10.54 3.25 -4.28
C GLN A 195 11.07 1.82 -4.49
N ALA A 196 11.98 1.37 -3.63
CA ALA A 196 12.48 -0.01 -3.65
C ALA A 196 11.40 -1.01 -3.20
N GLY A 197 10.58 -0.65 -2.21
CA GLY A 197 9.41 -1.41 -1.79
C GLY A 197 8.31 -1.52 -2.86
N SER A 198 8.12 -0.50 -3.69
CA SER A 198 7.07 -0.48 -4.73
C SER A 198 7.29 -1.54 -5.82
N GLU A 199 8.55 -1.84 -6.18
CA GLU A 199 8.85 -2.97 -7.07
C GLU A 199 8.46 -4.31 -6.43
N ASN A 200 8.65 -4.44 -5.11
CA ASN A 200 8.18 -5.61 -4.37
C ASN A 200 6.65 -5.65 -4.28
N ASN A 201 5.98 -4.49 -4.13
CA ASN A 201 4.53 -4.40 -4.11
C ASN A 201 3.92 -4.77 -5.47
N PHE A 202 4.57 -4.44 -6.60
CA PHE A 202 4.19 -4.97 -7.91
C PHE A 202 4.23 -6.49 -7.94
N ALA A 203 5.36 -7.07 -7.53
CA ALA A 203 5.52 -8.53 -7.51
C ALA A 203 4.54 -9.21 -6.54
N ASP A 204 4.28 -8.60 -5.39
CA ASP A 204 3.31 -9.10 -4.41
C ASP A 204 1.87 -9.01 -4.93
N ALA A 205 1.49 -7.90 -5.57
CA ALA A 205 0.16 -7.71 -6.16
C ALA A 205 -0.08 -8.73 -7.27
N GLN A 206 0.93 -8.96 -8.12
CA GLN A 206 0.90 -9.99 -9.14
C GLN A 206 0.76 -11.40 -8.53
N ASN A 207 1.44 -11.69 -7.43
CA ASN A 207 1.32 -12.98 -6.73
C ASN A 207 -0.05 -13.17 -6.11
N TYR A 208 -0.54 -12.12 -5.43
CA TYR A 208 -1.84 -12.12 -4.77
C TYR A 208 -2.95 -12.36 -5.78
N ILE A 209 -2.98 -11.60 -6.89
CA ILE A 209 -4.03 -11.74 -7.88
C ILE A 209 -3.97 -13.09 -8.60
N PHE A 210 -2.78 -13.63 -8.87
CA PHE A 210 -2.61 -14.98 -9.40
C PHE A 210 -3.25 -16.02 -8.47
N ASN A 211 -2.91 -15.99 -7.18
CA ASN A 211 -3.47 -16.91 -6.21
C ASN A 211 -4.99 -16.76 -6.07
N GLU A 212 -5.49 -15.52 -6.08
CA GLU A 212 -6.91 -15.23 -5.95
C GLU A 212 -7.71 -15.71 -7.18
N MET A 213 -7.14 -15.60 -8.38
CA MET A 213 -7.72 -16.18 -9.61
C MET A 213 -7.84 -17.70 -9.52
N ILE A 214 -6.74 -18.39 -9.16
CA ILE A 214 -6.72 -19.86 -9.05
C ILE A 214 -7.67 -20.34 -7.95
N LYS A 215 -7.71 -19.65 -6.82
CA LYS A 215 -8.65 -19.95 -5.72
C LYS A 215 -10.10 -19.75 -6.17
N ASN A 216 -10.43 -18.61 -6.76
CA ASN A 216 -11.82 -18.26 -7.05
C ASN A 216 -12.38 -19.09 -8.21
N MET A 217 -11.58 -19.40 -9.24
CA MET A 217 -12.04 -20.29 -10.33
C MET A 217 -12.41 -21.70 -9.85
N ASN A 218 -11.79 -22.16 -8.75
CA ASN A 218 -12.04 -23.46 -8.13
C ASN A 218 -13.06 -23.38 -6.98
N SER A 219 -13.69 -22.21 -6.78
CA SER A 219 -14.67 -22.03 -5.72
C SER A 219 -16.01 -22.67 -6.07
N LYS A 220 -16.77 -23.03 -5.03
CA LYS A 220 -18.15 -23.49 -5.17
C LYS A 220 -19.03 -22.45 -5.86
N ASP A 221 -18.81 -21.17 -5.59
CA ASP A 221 -19.53 -20.06 -6.24
C ASP A 221 -19.41 -20.15 -7.78
N ILE A 222 -18.20 -20.36 -8.31
CA ILE A 222 -17.97 -20.45 -9.75
C ILE A 222 -18.55 -21.74 -10.35
N ALA A 223 -18.46 -22.86 -9.63
CA ALA A 223 -19.07 -24.11 -10.07
C ALA A 223 -20.60 -23.98 -10.22
N GLU A 224 -21.27 -23.36 -9.24
CA GLU A 224 -22.72 -23.14 -9.27
C GLU A 224 -23.12 -22.12 -10.35
N MET A 225 -22.37 -21.04 -10.53
CA MET A 225 -22.61 -20.08 -11.61
C MET A 225 -22.49 -20.74 -12.98
N ARG A 226 -21.49 -21.61 -13.17
CA ARG A 226 -21.30 -22.36 -14.41
C ARG A 226 -22.45 -23.30 -14.70
N GLU A 227 -22.89 -24.08 -13.71
CA GLU A 227 -24.04 -24.98 -13.84
C GLU A 227 -25.31 -24.21 -14.27
N LYS A 228 -25.60 -23.10 -13.60
CA LYS A 228 -26.74 -22.23 -13.93
C LYS A 228 -26.60 -21.62 -15.32
N TRP A 229 -25.40 -21.22 -15.71
CA TRP A 229 -25.13 -20.65 -17.03
C TRP A 229 -25.30 -21.67 -18.15
N ASP A 230 -24.85 -22.91 -17.94
CA ASP A 230 -24.95 -24.00 -18.93
C ASP A 230 -26.37 -24.56 -19.06
N SER A 231 -27.28 -24.21 -18.13
CA SER A 231 -28.69 -24.57 -18.20
C SER A 231 -29.41 -24.00 -19.44
N TRP A 232 -30.52 -24.64 -19.81
CA TRP A 232 -31.47 -24.10 -20.81
C TRP A 232 -32.45 -23.09 -20.21
N ASN A 233 -32.43 -22.90 -18.88
CA ASN A 233 -33.38 -22.06 -18.17
C ASN A 233 -32.92 -20.60 -18.16
N PRO A 234 -33.66 -19.67 -18.79
CA PRO A 234 -33.26 -18.26 -18.82
C PRO A 234 -33.23 -17.59 -17.44
N ILE A 235 -33.99 -18.11 -16.46
CA ILE A 235 -33.98 -17.59 -15.09
C ILE A 235 -32.67 -17.97 -14.38
N GLU A 236 -32.18 -19.20 -14.56
CA GLU A 236 -30.91 -19.65 -13.99
C GLU A 236 -29.73 -18.89 -14.60
N LYS A 237 -29.72 -18.66 -15.93
CA LYS A 237 -28.71 -17.80 -16.55
C LYS A 237 -28.71 -16.38 -15.98
N ALA A 238 -29.88 -15.80 -15.75
CA ALA A 238 -30.00 -14.48 -15.12
C ALA A 238 -29.52 -14.48 -13.66
N GLN A 239 -29.78 -15.56 -12.92
CA GLN A 239 -29.24 -15.74 -11.56
C GLN A 239 -27.72 -15.82 -11.57
N ALA A 240 -27.10 -16.56 -12.50
CA ALA A 240 -25.65 -16.62 -12.63
C ALA A 240 -25.03 -15.24 -12.86
N ILE A 241 -25.63 -14.42 -13.76
CA ILE A 241 -25.17 -13.04 -14.00
C ILE A 241 -25.32 -12.18 -12.75
N LYS A 242 -26.44 -12.28 -12.03
CA LYS A 242 -26.68 -11.53 -10.79
C LYS A 242 -25.67 -11.91 -9.71
N GLU A 243 -25.43 -13.20 -9.52
CA GLU A 243 -24.47 -13.71 -8.53
C GLU A 243 -23.06 -13.24 -8.87
N TRP A 244 -22.65 -13.30 -10.14
CA TRP A 244 -21.39 -12.72 -10.61
C TRP A 244 -21.28 -11.22 -10.29
N TYR A 245 -22.31 -10.44 -10.63
CA TYR A 245 -22.37 -9.01 -10.31
C TYR A 245 -22.25 -8.76 -8.80
N ASP A 246 -22.96 -9.53 -7.98
CA ASP A 246 -22.91 -9.40 -6.52
C ASP A 246 -21.51 -9.69 -5.94
N LYS A 247 -20.69 -10.50 -6.62
CA LYS A 247 -19.30 -10.73 -6.23
C LYS A 247 -18.37 -9.58 -6.61
N VAL A 248 -18.48 -9.06 -7.82
CA VAL A 248 -17.50 -8.13 -8.42
C VAL A 248 -17.84 -6.65 -8.29
N LYS A 249 -19.07 -6.30 -7.90
CA LYS A 249 -19.49 -4.90 -7.67
C LYS A 249 -18.68 -4.26 -6.54
N SER A 250 -18.69 -2.93 -6.47
CA SER A 250 -18.09 -2.21 -5.35
C SER A 250 -18.58 -2.71 -3.98
N ASN A 251 -17.64 -2.88 -3.05
CA ASN A 251 -17.83 -3.52 -1.73
C ASN A 251 -18.25 -5.00 -1.78
N GLY A 252 -18.19 -5.63 -2.95
CA GLY A 252 -18.36 -7.07 -3.10
C GLY A 252 -17.13 -7.84 -2.63
N PRO A 253 -17.24 -9.16 -2.39
CA PRO A 253 -16.13 -9.99 -1.93
C PRO A 253 -14.96 -10.08 -2.92
N TRP A 254 -15.16 -9.78 -4.20
CA TRP A 254 -14.12 -9.70 -5.24
C TRP A 254 -13.86 -8.27 -5.70
N ASP A 255 -14.25 -7.27 -4.88
CA ASP A 255 -13.78 -5.90 -5.03
C ASP A 255 -12.35 -5.80 -4.48
N HIS A 256 -11.36 -6.03 -5.34
CA HIS A 256 -9.97 -6.00 -4.93
C HIS A 256 -9.44 -4.58 -4.75
N LYS A 257 -10.15 -3.54 -5.22
CA LYS A 257 -9.65 -2.18 -5.13
C LYS A 257 -9.34 -1.72 -3.70
N PRO A 258 -10.28 -1.80 -2.74
CA PRO A 258 -9.99 -1.48 -1.34
C PRO A 258 -8.97 -2.43 -0.71
N ILE A 259 -8.89 -3.69 -1.16
CA ILE A 259 -7.93 -4.68 -0.64
C ILE A 259 -6.50 -4.31 -1.03
N LEU A 260 -6.28 -3.96 -2.30
CA LEU A 260 -4.98 -3.55 -2.82
C LEU A 260 -4.60 -2.17 -2.29
N GLU A 261 -5.57 -1.26 -2.19
CA GLU A 261 -5.38 0.06 -1.58
C GLU A 261 -4.95 -0.02 -0.11
N ASP A 262 -5.59 -0.86 0.69
CA ASP A 262 -5.22 -1.13 2.08
C ASP A 262 -3.85 -1.82 2.18
N ARG A 263 -3.67 -2.91 1.42
CA ARG A 263 -2.46 -3.73 1.44
C ARG A 263 -1.20 -2.95 1.10
N TYR A 264 -1.31 -1.95 0.21
CA TYR A 264 -0.18 -1.19 -0.30
C TYR A 264 -0.25 0.31 0.01
N GLY A 265 -1.13 0.75 0.92
CA GLY A 265 -1.23 2.15 1.33
C GLY A 265 -1.49 3.14 0.18
N MET A 266 -2.17 2.74 -0.90
CA MET A 266 -2.32 3.56 -2.12
C MET A 266 -3.35 4.68 -1.99
N GLU A 267 -4.35 4.53 -1.12
CA GLU A 267 -5.41 5.52 -0.87
C GLU A 267 -4.90 6.86 -0.31
N THR A 268 -3.69 6.85 0.25
CA THR A 268 -3.15 7.98 0.98
C THR A 268 -2.34 8.94 0.11
N LYS A 269 -1.86 8.47 -1.05
CA LYS A 269 -0.86 9.13 -1.90
C LYS A 269 -1.41 9.85 -3.12
N ASN A 270 -2.68 9.61 -3.50
CA ASN A 270 -3.12 9.81 -4.90
C ASN A 270 -2.19 9.08 -5.90
N GLU A 271 -1.47 8.04 -5.45
CA GLU A 271 -0.59 7.24 -6.29
C GLU A 271 -1.14 5.82 -6.30
N TYR A 272 -1.95 5.59 -7.33
CA TYR A 272 -2.56 4.32 -7.65
C TYR A 272 -1.64 3.47 -8.50
N ASP A 273 -0.36 3.80 -8.60
CA ASP A 273 0.54 3.18 -9.55
C ASP A 273 1.69 2.45 -8.85
N LEU A 274 1.98 1.21 -9.27
CA LEU A 274 3.07 0.36 -8.78
C LEU A 274 4.26 0.41 -9.73
N LYS A 275 5.49 0.45 -9.20
CA LYS A 275 6.69 0.46 -10.03
C LYS A 275 6.88 -0.90 -10.69
N VAL A 276 7.01 -0.91 -12.01
CA VAL A 276 7.34 -2.13 -12.74
C VAL A 276 8.81 -2.49 -12.46
N PRO A 277 9.11 -3.71 -11.98
CA PRO A 277 10.46 -4.09 -11.59
C PRO A 277 11.49 -3.86 -12.70
N GLY A 278 12.61 -3.21 -12.35
CA GLY A 278 13.71 -2.93 -13.28
C GLY A 278 13.39 -1.98 -14.44
N GLN A 279 12.25 -1.28 -14.43
CA GLN A 279 11.82 -0.40 -15.50
C GLN A 279 11.49 1.00 -14.98
N ASN A 280 11.71 2.04 -15.81
CA ASN A 280 11.34 3.43 -15.47
C ASN A 280 9.86 3.71 -15.78
N LYS A 281 8.97 2.84 -15.31
CA LYS A 281 7.52 2.95 -15.53
C LYS A 281 6.73 2.46 -14.32
N LYS A 282 5.50 2.94 -14.20
CA LYS A 282 4.48 2.45 -13.26
C LYS A 282 3.20 2.04 -13.96
N VAL A 283 2.48 1.15 -13.31
CA VAL A 283 1.16 0.70 -13.74
C VAL A 283 0.12 0.93 -12.66
N SER A 284 -1.07 1.36 -13.06
CA SER A 284 -2.21 1.46 -12.15
C SER A 284 -2.51 0.11 -11.48
N TYR A 285 -2.90 0.12 -10.20
CA TYR A 285 -3.23 -1.10 -9.45
C TYR A 285 -4.55 -1.74 -9.92
N ASP A 286 -5.39 -0.99 -10.62
CA ASP A 286 -6.67 -1.46 -11.18
C ASP A 286 -6.50 -2.63 -12.15
N ILE A 287 -5.35 -2.73 -12.83
CA ILE A 287 -5.07 -3.77 -13.82
C ILE A 287 -5.25 -5.17 -13.21
N TRP A 288 -4.91 -5.33 -11.93
CA TRP A 288 -5.03 -6.61 -11.24
C TRP A 288 -6.48 -7.04 -11.09
N SER A 289 -7.36 -6.12 -10.69
CA SER A 289 -8.80 -6.38 -10.56
C SER A 289 -9.42 -6.76 -11.90
N ASN A 290 -9.03 -6.06 -12.97
CA ASN A 290 -9.54 -6.30 -14.32
C ASN A 290 -9.11 -7.66 -14.87
N ILE A 291 -7.85 -8.05 -14.65
CA ILE A 291 -7.33 -9.36 -15.06
C ILE A 291 -8.09 -10.49 -14.34
N HIS A 292 -8.32 -10.35 -13.03
CA HIS A 292 -9.12 -11.31 -12.27
C HIS A 292 -10.54 -11.42 -12.80
N TYR A 293 -11.21 -10.28 -13.03
CA TYR A 293 -12.56 -10.22 -13.58
C TYR A 293 -12.67 -11.03 -14.89
N GLY A 294 -11.74 -10.82 -15.82
CA GLY A 294 -11.70 -11.53 -17.08
C GLY A 294 -11.48 -13.04 -16.92
N TYR A 295 -10.48 -13.43 -16.14
CA TYR A 295 -10.09 -14.83 -15.98
C TYR A 295 -11.15 -15.65 -15.23
N VAL A 296 -11.59 -15.16 -14.08
CA VAL A 296 -12.56 -15.86 -13.24
C VAL A 296 -13.95 -15.82 -13.89
N GLY A 297 -14.32 -14.70 -14.53
CA GLY A 297 -15.59 -14.60 -15.25
C GLY A 297 -15.66 -15.60 -16.42
N ARG A 298 -14.57 -15.74 -17.17
CA ARG A 298 -14.48 -16.74 -18.25
C ARG A 298 -14.55 -18.15 -17.70
N SER A 299 -13.97 -18.39 -16.53
CA SER A 299 -14.09 -19.66 -15.80
C SER A 299 -15.51 -19.97 -15.34
N ALA A 300 -16.37 -18.98 -15.08
CA ALA A 300 -17.79 -19.22 -14.80
C ALA A 300 -18.59 -19.66 -16.05
N GLY A 301 -17.96 -19.76 -17.22
CA GLY A 301 -18.62 -20.13 -18.47
C GLY A 301 -19.18 -18.94 -19.26
N PHE A 302 -19.08 -17.72 -18.71
CA PHE A 302 -19.55 -16.52 -19.40
C PHE A 302 -18.75 -16.28 -20.69
N PRO A 303 -19.43 -15.90 -21.80
CA PRO A 303 -18.77 -15.62 -23.06
C PRO A 303 -17.99 -14.31 -22.97
N SER A 304 -16.90 -14.23 -23.73
CA SER A 304 -16.00 -13.09 -23.75
C SER A 304 -16.73 -11.79 -24.07
N GLU A 305 -17.70 -11.83 -24.99
CA GLU A 305 -18.52 -10.67 -25.36
C GLU A 305 -19.38 -10.15 -24.20
N LEU A 306 -19.87 -11.04 -23.32
CA LEU A 306 -20.64 -10.63 -22.15
C LEU A 306 -19.74 -9.91 -21.14
N LEU A 307 -18.55 -10.47 -20.88
CA LEU A 307 -17.59 -9.91 -19.92
C LEU A 307 -17.04 -8.56 -20.39
N GLU A 308 -16.64 -8.45 -21.66
CA GLU A 308 -16.15 -7.21 -22.26
C GLU A 308 -17.24 -6.13 -22.30
N ARG A 309 -18.49 -6.49 -22.62
CA ARG A 309 -19.61 -5.54 -22.59
C ARG A 309 -19.95 -5.11 -21.17
N ALA A 310 -20.05 -6.04 -20.22
CA ALA A 310 -20.37 -5.70 -18.83
C ALA A 310 -19.30 -4.80 -18.20
N ALA A 311 -18.03 -4.98 -18.55
CA ALA A 311 -16.94 -4.12 -18.10
C ALA A 311 -16.95 -2.72 -18.74
N THR A 312 -17.71 -2.49 -19.81
CA THR A 312 -17.81 -1.22 -20.56
C THR A 312 -19.15 -0.50 -20.40
N MET A 313 -20.13 -1.10 -19.73
CA MET A 313 -21.44 -0.52 -19.49
C MET A 313 -21.43 0.39 -18.26
N ASP A 314 -22.11 1.53 -18.34
CA ASP A 314 -22.36 2.45 -17.20
C ASP A 314 -23.40 1.84 -16.24
N ILE A 315 -23.00 0.78 -15.55
CA ILE A 315 -23.79 0.08 -14.56
C ILE A 315 -23.53 0.75 -13.21
N PRO A 316 -24.57 1.14 -12.44
CA PRO A 316 -24.38 1.68 -11.09
C PRO A 316 -23.48 0.78 -10.25
N GLY A 317 -22.35 1.33 -9.78
CA GLY A 317 -21.33 0.61 -9.02
C GLY A 317 -20.19 -0.04 -9.85
N VAL A 318 -20.15 0.20 -11.16
CA VAL A 318 -19.02 -0.16 -12.05
C VAL A 318 -18.41 1.15 -12.57
N GLY A 319 -17.07 1.27 -12.56
CA GLY A 319 -16.37 2.50 -12.94
C GLY A 319 -16.45 2.82 -14.44
N ARG A 320 -16.08 4.06 -14.83
CA ARG A 320 -15.91 4.43 -16.24
C ARG A 320 -14.73 3.67 -16.85
N THR A 321 -14.90 3.15 -18.05
CA THR A 321 -13.93 2.26 -18.71
C THR A 321 -13.09 3.00 -19.74
N ASP A 322 -11.76 2.85 -19.68
CA ASP A 322 -10.84 3.30 -20.71
C ASP A 322 -10.17 2.13 -21.48
N GLU A 323 -9.21 2.44 -22.35
CA GLU A 323 -8.54 1.42 -23.17
C GLU A 323 -7.67 0.44 -22.35
N GLY A 324 -7.05 0.88 -21.25
CA GLY A 324 -6.26 -0.02 -20.42
C GLY A 324 -7.12 -0.99 -19.63
N ASP A 325 -8.31 -0.57 -19.19
CA ASP A 325 -9.29 -1.46 -18.57
C ASP A 325 -9.72 -2.57 -19.53
N LYS A 326 -10.03 -2.23 -20.78
CA LYS A 326 -10.38 -3.23 -21.80
C LYS A 326 -9.26 -4.23 -22.05
N MET A 327 -8.02 -3.75 -22.16
CA MET A 327 -6.86 -4.61 -22.41
C MET A 327 -6.60 -5.57 -21.24
N THR A 328 -6.78 -5.11 -20.01
CA THR A 328 -6.54 -5.91 -18.81
C THR A 328 -7.65 -6.93 -18.54
N VAL A 329 -8.92 -6.58 -18.79
CA VAL A 329 -10.03 -7.55 -18.81
C VAL A 329 -9.80 -8.61 -19.88
N ARG A 330 -9.43 -8.18 -21.10
CA ARG A 330 -9.15 -9.11 -22.20
C ARG A 330 -7.99 -10.04 -21.89
N LEU A 331 -6.91 -9.55 -21.30
CA LEU A 331 -5.81 -10.39 -20.84
C LEU A 331 -6.32 -11.51 -19.92
N GLY A 332 -7.17 -11.20 -18.94
CA GLY A 332 -7.79 -12.20 -18.07
C GLY A 332 -8.54 -13.29 -18.85
N ILE A 333 -9.38 -12.88 -19.81
CA ILE A 333 -10.13 -13.79 -20.68
C ILE A 333 -9.18 -14.69 -21.47
N GLU A 334 -8.19 -14.11 -22.14
CA GLU A 334 -7.22 -14.82 -22.97
C GLU A 334 -6.38 -15.80 -22.17
N LEU A 335 -6.00 -15.45 -20.93
CA LEU A 335 -5.30 -16.34 -20.01
C LEU A 335 -6.13 -17.61 -19.72
N TYR A 336 -7.43 -17.47 -19.47
CA TYR A 336 -8.29 -18.62 -19.22
C TYR A 336 -8.52 -19.43 -20.50
N GLU A 337 -8.73 -18.79 -21.65
CA GLU A 337 -8.93 -19.50 -22.92
C GLU A 337 -7.69 -20.28 -23.36
N LYS A 338 -6.51 -19.72 -23.12
CA LYS A 338 -5.23 -20.32 -23.52
C LYS A 338 -4.74 -21.39 -22.54
N TYR A 339 -4.88 -21.15 -21.24
CA TYR A 339 -4.27 -22.02 -20.21
C TYR A 339 -5.30 -22.69 -19.31
N GLY A 340 -6.48 -22.11 -19.15
CA GLY A 340 -7.53 -22.57 -18.26
C GLY A 340 -6.98 -22.83 -16.84
N PRO A 341 -7.36 -23.94 -16.18
CA PRO A 341 -6.87 -24.29 -14.84
C PRO A 341 -5.36 -24.59 -14.77
N ASN A 342 -4.68 -24.73 -15.90
CA ASN A 342 -3.26 -25.08 -15.96
C ASN A 342 -2.35 -23.85 -16.06
N LEU A 343 -2.88 -22.63 -15.89
CA LEU A 343 -2.09 -21.41 -15.90
C LEU A 343 -0.99 -21.46 -14.84
N THR A 344 0.27 -21.37 -15.27
CA THR A 344 1.39 -21.26 -14.33
C THR A 344 1.68 -19.81 -13.99
N LYS A 345 2.38 -19.61 -12.87
CA LYS A 345 2.79 -18.29 -12.42
C LYS A 345 3.73 -17.61 -13.43
N GLU A 346 4.65 -18.36 -14.02
CA GLU A 346 5.61 -17.85 -15.01
C GLU A 346 4.90 -17.41 -16.29
N GLN A 347 3.88 -18.17 -16.73
CA GLN A 347 3.05 -17.80 -17.88
C GLN A 347 2.26 -16.53 -17.58
N PHE A 348 1.67 -16.44 -16.39
CA PHE A 348 0.95 -15.25 -15.94
C PHE A 348 1.86 -14.00 -15.97
N GLN A 349 3.07 -14.12 -15.41
CA GLN A 349 4.06 -13.04 -15.40
C GLN A 349 4.42 -12.57 -16.81
N GLN A 350 4.73 -13.51 -17.72
CA GLN A 350 5.10 -13.18 -19.09
C GLN A 350 3.98 -12.46 -19.85
N GLU A 351 2.73 -12.91 -19.71
CA GLU A 351 1.60 -12.28 -20.42
C GLU A 351 1.24 -10.91 -19.81
N VAL A 352 1.38 -10.73 -18.48
CA VAL A 352 1.22 -9.42 -17.83
C VAL A 352 2.28 -8.44 -18.36
N ASP A 353 3.56 -8.82 -18.37
CA ASP A 353 4.63 -7.96 -18.86
C ASP A 353 4.44 -7.58 -20.33
N ARG A 354 4.01 -8.53 -21.16
CA ARG A 354 3.69 -8.30 -22.56
C ARG A 354 2.54 -7.30 -22.72
N THR A 355 1.47 -7.46 -21.96
CA THR A 355 0.30 -6.55 -22.00
C THR A 355 0.65 -5.16 -21.53
N ILE A 356 1.47 -5.01 -20.49
CA ILE A 356 1.97 -3.70 -20.03
C ILE A 356 2.75 -2.98 -21.15
N GLN A 357 3.62 -3.71 -21.87
CA GLN A 357 4.35 -3.14 -23.02
C GLN A 357 3.42 -2.74 -24.18
N GLU A 358 2.32 -3.45 -24.37
CA GLU A 358 1.33 -3.10 -25.38
C GLU A 358 0.49 -1.88 -24.96
N MET A 359 0.08 -1.82 -23.70
CA MET A 359 -0.62 -0.68 -23.10
C MET A 359 0.23 0.60 -23.19
N GLU A 360 1.53 0.51 -22.92
CA GLU A 360 2.48 1.61 -23.09
C GLU A 360 2.53 2.09 -24.55
N ARG A 361 2.66 1.18 -25.52
CA ARG A 361 2.65 1.50 -26.96
C ARG A 361 1.36 2.18 -27.40
N LYS A 362 0.23 1.79 -26.80
CA LYS A 362 -1.10 2.37 -27.03
C LYS A 362 -1.37 3.63 -26.20
N LYS A 363 -0.42 4.06 -25.35
CA LYS A 363 -0.55 5.21 -24.44
C LYS A 363 -1.77 5.09 -23.52
N ALA A 364 -2.05 3.88 -23.04
CA ALA A 364 -3.10 3.66 -22.05
C ALA A 364 -2.76 4.45 -20.77
N PRO A 365 -3.74 5.15 -20.16
CA PRO A 365 -3.49 6.03 -19.01
C PRO A 365 -3.00 5.29 -17.76
N GLN A 366 -3.22 3.99 -17.68
CA GLN A 366 -2.74 3.11 -16.61
C GLN A 366 -1.23 2.93 -16.64
N VAL A 367 -0.53 3.17 -17.76
CA VAL A 367 0.94 3.06 -17.81
C VAL A 367 1.54 4.45 -17.90
N LYS A 368 2.39 4.79 -16.93
CA LYS A 368 3.03 6.11 -16.82
C LYS A 368 4.52 5.96 -16.62
N SER A 369 5.28 7.03 -16.89
CA SER A 369 6.67 7.09 -16.41
C SER A 369 6.68 6.96 -14.89
N TRP A 370 7.66 6.24 -14.36
CA TRP A 370 7.90 6.20 -12.90
C TRP A 370 8.19 7.61 -12.40
#